data_AF-A0A2D6SMZ4-F1
#
_entry.id   AF-A0A2D6SMZ4-F1
#
_cell.length_a   1.000
_cell.length_b   1.000
_cell.length_c   1.000
_cell.angle_alpha   90.00
_cell.angle_beta   90.00
_cell.angle_gamma   90.00
#
_symmetry.space_group_name_H-M   'P 1'
#
loop_
_entity.id
_entity.type
_entity.pdbx_description
1 polymer ?
#
loop_
_entity_poly.entity_id
_entity_poly.type
_entity_poly.pdbx_seq_one_letter_code
_entity_poly.pdbx_strand_id
1 'polypeptide(L)'
;MESSKSDLSTISFFVMLFVLLFVFIGFIFVVFDLSGFSFIFELGLLLSFMFLLAFGMFFVFHEKRASWGIVGALLIVLLFNVSVIFLLTNNFNLAHITTVLFTVVGLIVVLLNLLADRPKPAESVEVKQYDKSKYYYPFVDRVEIAEQVPETVHVEKTFTPGKFIASRKAAKFHLPRCDWAGRISKENQVWFNTKEEAQSKGFQADTCVV
;
A
#
# COMPACT_ATOMS: atom_id res chain seq x y z
N MET A 1 -14.00 14.24 5.29
CA MET A 1 -13.65 13.24 6.33
C MET A 1 -12.17 12.83 6.29
N GLU A 2 -11.41 13.21 5.25
CA GLU A 2 -10.02 12.81 5.05
C GLU A 2 -9.02 13.61 5.90
N SER A 3 -9.29 14.90 6.13
CA SER A 3 -8.47 15.78 7.00
C SER A 3 -8.29 15.21 8.42
N SER A 4 -9.35 14.68 9.03
CA SER A 4 -9.29 14.17 10.41
C SER A 4 -8.41 12.92 10.58
N LYS A 5 -8.17 12.16 9.50
CA LYS A 5 -7.37 10.92 9.57
C LYS A 5 -5.88 11.21 9.56
N SER A 6 -5.46 12.22 8.79
CA SER A 6 -4.08 12.72 8.74
C SER A 6 -3.63 13.26 10.11
N ASP A 7 -4.50 14.02 10.77
CA ASP A 7 -4.18 14.64 12.06
C ASP A 7 -3.97 13.59 13.16
N LEU A 8 -4.77 12.53 13.19
CA LEU A 8 -4.66 11.45 14.17
C LEU A 8 -3.35 10.64 14.01
N SER A 9 -2.91 10.39 12.77
CA SER A 9 -1.65 9.72 12.48
C SER A 9 -0.45 10.55 12.97
N THR A 10 -0.51 11.85 12.72
CA THR A 10 0.54 12.80 13.11
C THR A 10 0.66 12.89 14.64
N ILE A 11 -0.45 13.02 15.37
CA ILE A 11 -0.45 13.01 16.84
C ILE A 11 0.09 11.69 17.37
N SER A 12 -0.34 10.56 16.80
CA SER A 12 0.13 9.23 17.20
C SER A 12 1.64 9.07 17.02
N PHE A 13 2.22 9.63 15.96
CA PHE A 13 3.67 9.63 15.75
C PHE A 13 4.42 10.36 16.86
N PHE A 14 3.99 11.58 17.24
CA PHE A 14 4.64 12.34 18.32
C PHE A 14 4.49 11.66 19.69
N VAL A 15 3.30 11.11 19.98
CA VAL A 15 3.08 10.32 21.19
C VAL A 15 4.01 9.10 21.21
N MET A 16 4.12 8.39 20.09
CA MET A 16 5.01 7.23 19.98
C MET A 16 6.47 7.61 20.19
N LEU A 17 6.93 8.75 19.67
CA LEU A 17 8.29 9.25 19.89
C LEU A 17 8.57 9.48 21.38
N PHE A 18 7.63 10.11 22.10
CA PHE A 18 7.76 10.31 23.54
C PHE A 18 7.76 8.98 24.29
N VAL A 19 6.84 8.07 23.96
CA VAL A 19 6.81 6.73 24.57
C VAL A 19 8.12 5.97 24.37
N LEU A 20 8.67 5.96 23.14
CA LEU A 20 9.94 5.30 22.85
C LEU A 20 11.10 5.90 23.66
N LEU A 21 11.13 7.21 23.85
CA LEU A 21 12.14 7.86 24.69
C LEU A 21 12.14 7.30 26.12
N PHE A 22 10.97 7.17 26.74
CA PHE A 22 10.87 6.61 28.10
C PHE A 22 11.16 5.12 28.16
N VAL A 23 10.76 4.35 27.12
CA VAL A 23 11.14 2.94 26.99
C VAL A 23 12.67 2.82 26.94
N PHE A 24 13.36 3.65 26.15
CA PHE A 24 14.82 3.62 26.06
C PHE A 24 15.49 4.00 27.37
N ILE A 25 15.07 5.09 28.01
CA ILE A 25 15.64 5.52 29.28
C ILE A 25 15.47 4.42 30.33
N GLY A 26 14.27 3.86 30.45
CA GLY A 26 14.00 2.75 31.37
C GLY A 26 14.84 1.52 31.06
N PHE A 27 14.94 1.15 29.79
CA PHE A 27 15.70 -0.02 29.35
C PHE A 27 17.20 0.14 29.59
N ILE A 28 17.76 1.34 29.39
CA ILE A 28 19.15 1.64 29.77
C ILE A 28 19.36 1.33 31.25
N PHE A 29 18.50 1.82 32.15
CA PHE A 29 18.64 1.51 33.58
C PHE A 29 18.53 0.00 33.87
N VAL A 30 17.61 -0.71 33.22
CA VAL A 30 17.50 -2.18 33.36
C VAL A 30 18.79 -2.90 32.93
N VAL A 31 19.40 -2.49 31.82
CA VAL A 31 20.65 -3.10 31.32
C VAL A 31 21.82 -2.81 32.26
N PHE A 32 21.92 -1.59 32.79
CA PHE A 32 23.02 -1.19 33.67
C PHE A 32 22.95 -1.80 35.08
N ASP A 33 21.79 -2.33 35.48
CA ASP A 33 21.65 -3.12 36.72
C ASP A 33 22.27 -4.53 36.57
N LEU A 34 22.64 -4.96 35.36
CA LEU A 34 23.25 -6.25 35.09
C LEU A 34 24.77 -6.21 35.29
N SER A 35 25.35 -7.36 35.61
CA SER A 35 26.81 -7.53 35.76
C SER A 35 27.35 -8.68 34.90
N GLY A 36 28.67 -8.66 34.66
CA GLY A 36 29.38 -9.72 33.97
C GLY A 36 29.02 -9.86 32.48
N PHE A 37 28.92 -11.10 32.01
CA PHE A 37 28.67 -11.39 30.59
C PHE A 37 27.27 -10.96 30.12
N SER A 38 26.26 -11.07 30.99
CA SER A 38 24.88 -10.65 30.67
C SER A 38 24.81 -9.16 30.34
N PHE A 39 25.61 -8.32 31.01
CA PHE A 39 25.68 -6.89 30.70
C PHE A 39 26.14 -6.63 29.26
N ILE A 40 27.20 -7.31 28.81
CA ILE A 40 27.75 -7.11 27.45
C ILE A 40 26.74 -7.55 26.39
N PHE A 41 26.09 -8.69 26.62
CA PHE A 41 25.06 -9.21 25.72
C PHE A 41 23.88 -8.24 25.61
N GLU A 42 23.34 -7.79 26.75
CA GLU A 42 22.18 -6.89 26.77
C GLU A 42 22.52 -5.48 26.27
N LEU A 43 23.76 -5.01 26.46
CA LEU A 43 24.22 -3.76 25.86
C LEU A 43 24.24 -3.85 24.32
N GLY A 44 24.73 -4.97 23.77
CA GLY A 44 24.69 -5.20 22.32
C GLY A 44 23.25 -5.27 21.78
N LEU A 45 22.37 -5.94 22.51
CA LEU A 45 20.94 -6.04 22.21
C LEU A 45 20.27 -4.65 22.26
N LEU A 46 20.58 -3.83 23.26
CA LEU A 46 20.10 -2.45 23.38
C LEU A 46 20.48 -1.59 22.18
N LEU A 47 21.75 -1.63 21.76
CA LEU A 47 22.21 -0.89 20.58
C LEU A 47 21.52 -1.36 19.30
N SER A 48 21.30 -2.67 19.16
CA SER A 48 20.54 -3.25 18.05
C SER A 48 19.09 -2.75 18.02
N PHE A 49 18.42 -2.74 19.18
CA PHE A 49 17.06 -2.22 19.29
C PHE A 49 16.96 -0.74 18.99
N MET A 50 17.92 0.07 19.46
CA MET A 50 17.96 1.50 19.13
C MET A 50 18.00 1.72 17.62
N PHE A 51 18.85 0.98 16.91
CA PHE A 51 18.94 1.06 15.45
C PHE A 51 17.65 0.61 14.76
N LEU A 52 17.10 -0.54 15.15
CA LEU A 52 15.88 -1.10 14.53
C LEU A 52 14.64 -0.24 14.78
N LEU A 53 14.51 0.34 15.96
CA LEU A 53 13.40 1.25 16.28
C LEU A 53 13.54 2.58 15.55
N ALA A 54 14.74 3.16 15.45
CA ALA A 54 14.97 4.35 14.64
C ALA A 54 14.61 4.10 13.17
N PHE A 55 15.02 2.95 12.63
CA PHE A 55 14.65 2.51 11.28
C PHE A 55 13.13 2.33 11.15
N GLY A 56 12.48 1.65 12.12
CA GLY A 56 11.03 1.49 12.16
C GLY A 56 10.28 2.82 12.15
N MET A 57 10.72 3.78 12.96
CA MET A 57 10.14 5.13 13.03
C MET A 57 10.32 5.91 11.74
N PHE A 58 11.45 5.75 11.04
CA PHE A 58 11.65 6.34 9.72
C PHE A 58 10.59 5.85 8.71
N PHE A 59 10.21 4.57 8.72
CA PHE A 59 9.14 4.09 7.84
C PHE A 59 7.74 4.47 8.30
N VAL A 60 7.52 4.65 9.60
CA VAL A 60 6.25 5.19 10.12
C VAL A 60 6.08 6.63 9.61
N PHE A 61 7.15 7.42 9.61
CA PHE A 61 7.13 8.79 9.08
C PHE A 61 6.78 8.87 7.59
N HIS A 62 7.24 7.90 6.79
CA HIS A 62 6.87 7.79 5.37
C HIS A 62 5.50 7.13 5.11
N GLU A 63 4.62 7.12 6.12
CA GLU A 63 3.22 6.65 6.05
C GLU A 63 3.03 5.23 5.49
N LYS A 64 4.06 4.38 5.58
CA LYS A 64 3.88 2.98 5.20
C LYS A 64 3.10 2.27 6.30
N ARG A 65 1.88 1.84 5.99
CA ARG A 65 0.99 1.10 6.90
C ARG A 65 1.68 -0.08 7.61
N ALA A 66 2.52 -0.82 6.88
CA ALA A 66 3.23 -1.98 7.41
C ALA A 66 4.21 -1.63 8.54
N SER A 67 4.65 -0.38 8.63
CA SER A 67 5.67 0.07 9.59
C SER A 67 5.21 0.02 11.04
N TRP A 68 3.93 0.32 11.29
CA TRP A 68 3.34 0.17 12.63
C TRP A 68 3.42 -1.27 13.12
N GLY A 69 3.26 -2.24 12.22
CA GLY A 69 3.44 -3.66 12.54
C GLY A 69 4.88 -4.00 12.94
N ILE A 70 5.88 -3.40 12.26
CA ILE A 70 7.30 -3.59 12.59
C ILE A 70 7.60 -3.01 13.98
N VAL A 71 7.17 -1.78 14.26
CA VAL A 71 7.37 -1.15 15.58
C VAL A 71 6.69 -1.97 16.68
N GLY A 72 5.45 -2.42 16.44
CA GLY A 72 4.73 -3.30 17.36
C GLY A 72 5.47 -4.60 17.64
N ALA A 73 6.00 -5.27 16.60
CA ALA A 73 6.79 -6.48 16.77
C ALA A 73 8.05 -6.23 17.61
N LEU A 74 8.77 -5.14 17.36
CA LEU A 74 9.96 -4.76 18.14
C LEU A 74 9.62 -4.52 19.62
N LEU A 75 8.51 -3.84 19.92
CA LEU A 75 8.04 -3.63 21.29
C LEU A 75 7.66 -4.93 22.00
N ILE A 76 7.06 -5.90 21.29
CA ILE A 76 6.77 -7.23 21.84
C ILE A 76 8.06 -7.97 22.20
N VAL A 77 9.07 -7.95 21.32
CA VAL A 77 10.35 -8.60 21.60
C VAL A 77 11.06 -7.90 22.77
N LEU A 78 11.00 -6.57 22.86
CA LEU A 78 11.54 -5.82 23.98
C LEU A 78 10.84 -6.18 25.30
N LEU A 79 9.50 -6.28 25.29
CA LEU A 79 8.73 -6.70 26.46
C LEU A 79 9.13 -8.11 26.92
N PHE A 80 9.32 -9.03 25.97
CA PHE A 80 9.80 -10.38 26.26
C PHE A 80 11.20 -10.37 26.86
N ASN A 81 12.14 -9.60 26.29
CA ASN A 81 13.50 -9.46 26.81
C ASN A 81 13.52 -8.91 28.24
N VAL A 82 12.80 -7.81 28.53
CA VAL A 82 12.69 -7.26 29.88
C VAL A 82 12.09 -8.27 30.86
N SER A 83 11.12 -9.08 30.41
CA SER A 83 10.53 -10.15 31.22
C SER A 83 11.55 -11.25 31.52
N VAL A 84 12.39 -11.63 30.56
CA VAL A 84 13.48 -12.59 30.77
C VAL A 84 14.51 -12.04 31.77
N ILE A 85 14.91 -10.78 31.64
CA ILE A 85 15.82 -10.12 32.59
C ILE A 85 15.23 -10.13 34.00
N PHE A 86 13.94 -9.79 34.14
CA PHE A 86 13.24 -9.86 35.41
C PHE A 86 13.27 -11.27 36.02
N LEU A 87 12.98 -12.31 35.23
CA LEU A 87 12.99 -13.70 35.71
C LEU A 87 14.39 -14.18 36.11
N LEU A 88 15.44 -13.74 35.39
CA LEU A 88 16.83 -14.15 35.67
C LEU A 88 17.42 -13.42 36.88
N THR A 89 17.10 -12.14 37.06
CA THR A 89 17.62 -11.33 38.17
C THR A 89 16.76 -11.42 39.41
N ASN A 90 15.48 -11.78 39.26
CA ASN A 90 14.44 -11.70 40.28
C ASN A 90 14.39 -10.33 40.98
N ASN A 91 14.80 -9.27 40.27
CA ASN A 91 14.88 -7.93 40.82
C ASN A 91 13.85 -7.02 40.14
N PHE A 92 12.89 -6.53 40.92
CA PHE A 92 11.80 -5.70 40.43
C PHE A 92 12.02 -4.23 40.80
N ASN A 93 12.96 -3.59 40.10
CA ASN A 93 13.26 -2.18 40.30
C ASN A 93 12.25 -1.26 39.59
N LEU A 94 12.19 0.00 40.00
CA LEU A 94 11.34 1.03 39.37
C LEU A 94 11.57 1.13 37.85
N ALA A 95 12.81 0.95 37.40
CA ALA A 95 13.16 0.93 35.97
C ALA A 95 12.43 -0.18 35.18
N HIS A 96 12.22 -1.36 35.78
CA HIS A 96 11.48 -2.44 35.13
C HIS A 96 9.99 -2.04 34.97
N ILE A 97 9.40 -1.50 36.04
CA ILE A 97 8.00 -1.07 36.05
C ILE A 97 7.77 0.00 34.99
N THR A 98 8.61 1.03 34.94
CA THR A 98 8.48 2.12 33.98
C THR A 98 8.65 1.61 32.56
N THR A 99 9.66 0.78 32.29
CA THR A 99 9.90 0.20 30.96
C THR A 99 8.71 -0.63 30.49
N VAL A 100 8.18 -1.51 31.35
CA VAL A 100 7.01 -2.34 31.02
C VAL A 100 5.78 -1.47 30.77
N LEU A 101 5.51 -0.50 31.65
CA LEU A 101 4.38 0.42 31.51
C LEU A 101 4.40 1.16 30.17
N PHE A 102 5.52 1.83 29.85
CA PHE A 102 5.64 2.58 28.61
C PHE A 102 5.63 1.66 27.38
N THR A 103 6.17 0.45 27.47
CA THR A 103 6.09 -0.54 26.39
C THR A 103 4.64 -0.96 26.13
N VAL A 104 3.84 -1.20 27.17
CA VAL A 104 2.41 -1.50 27.03
C VAL A 104 1.65 -0.31 26.43
N VAL A 105 1.92 0.92 26.89
CA VAL A 105 1.33 2.13 26.29
C VAL A 105 1.69 2.24 24.81
N GLY A 106 2.95 1.98 24.44
CA GLY A 106 3.39 1.96 23.04
C GLY A 106 2.66 0.92 22.20
N LEU A 107 2.47 -0.29 22.74
CA LEU A 107 1.70 -1.35 22.09
C LEU A 107 0.23 -0.97 21.88
N ILE A 108 -0.38 -0.27 22.85
CA ILE A 108 -1.74 0.26 22.70
C ILE A 108 -1.80 1.29 21.58
N VAL A 109 -0.85 2.23 21.52
CA VAL A 109 -0.77 3.23 20.43
C VAL A 109 -0.63 2.55 19.08
N VAL A 110 0.26 1.57 18.96
CA VAL A 110 0.42 0.77 17.73
C VAL A 110 -0.89 0.07 17.36
N LEU A 111 -1.54 -0.58 18.31
CA LEU A 111 -2.79 -1.30 18.07
C LEU A 111 -3.90 -0.35 17.61
N LEU A 112 -4.06 0.80 18.25
CA LEU A 112 -5.05 1.81 17.86
C LEU A 112 -4.81 2.31 16.43
N ASN A 113 -3.55 2.53 16.04
CA ASN A 113 -3.21 2.95 14.67
C ASN A 113 -3.47 1.84 13.65
N LEU A 114 -3.18 0.57 13.97
CA LEU A 114 -3.50 -0.57 13.11
C LEU A 114 -5.02 -0.78 12.96
N LEU A 115 -5.80 -0.48 14.00
CA LEU A 115 -7.25 -0.61 13.99
C LEU A 115 -7.95 0.56 13.28
N ALA A 116 -7.46 1.79 13.44
CA ALA A 116 -8.01 2.98 12.77
C ALA A 116 -7.93 2.88 11.25
N ASP A 117 -7.01 2.06 10.74
CA ASP A 117 -6.76 1.89 9.31
C ASP A 117 -7.42 0.63 8.71
N ARG A 118 -8.38 0.03 9.40
CA ARG A 118 -9.18 -1.04 8.79
C ARG A 118 -9.90 -0.47 7.57
N PRO A 119 -9.79 -1.12 6.39
CA PRO A 119 -10.56 -0.70 5.23
C PRO A 119 -12.02 -0.71 5.64
N LYS A 120 -12.76 0.38 5.35
CA LYS A 120 -14.21 0.36 5.54
C LYS A 120 -14.72 -0.90 4.84
N PRO A 121 -15.52 -1.75 5.52
CA PRO A 121 -16.11 -2.92 4.87
C PRO A 121 -16.74 -2.39 3.60
N ALA A 122 -16.39 -3.02 2.46
CA ALA A 122 -16.81 -2.57 1.14
C ALA A 122 -18.29 -2.21 1.25
N GLU A 123 -18.56 -0.91 1.22
CA GLU A 123 -19.92 -0.40 1.24
C GLU A 123 -20.61 -1.19 0.17
N SER A 124 -21.60 -2.00 0.57
CA SER A 124 -22.28 -2.90 -0.34
C SER A 124 -22.69 -2.04 -1.51
N VAL A 125 -21.99 -2.21 -2.64
CA VAL A 125 -22.24 -1.42 -3.82
C VAL A 125 -23.68 -1.77 -4.13
N GLU A 126 -24.59 -0.86 -3.80
CA GLU A 126 -25.96 -0.92 -4.25
C GLU A 126 -25.78 -1.03 -5.75
N VAL A 127 -25.97 -2.24 -6.27
CA VAL A 127 -25.89 -2.50 -7.69
C VAL A 127 -27.04 -1.67 -8.23
N LYS A 128 -26.76 -0.42 -8.61
CA LYS A 128 -27.67 0.38 -9.39
C LYS A 128 -27.89 -0.47 -10.61
N GLN A 129 -29.03 -1.15 -10.62
CA GLN A 129 -29.44 -2.03 -11.70
C GLN A 129 -29.50 -1.12 -12.91
N TYR A 130 -28.41 -1.15 -13.69
CA TYR A 130 -28.25 -0.26 -14.81
C TYR A 130 -29.29 -0.72 -15.82
N ASP A 131 -30.33 0.07 -15.97
CA ASP A 131 -31.40 -0.22 -16.91
C ASP A 131 -30.82 -0.14 -18.32
N LYS A 132 -30.39 -1.32 -18.81
CA LYS A 132 -29.85 -1.50 -20.15
C LYS A 132 -30.83 -1.07 -21.24
N SER A 133 -32.13 -0.95 -20.94
CA SER A 133 -33.13 -0.53 -21.92
C SER A 133 -32.94 0.94 -22.37
N LYS A 134 -32.32 1.78 -21.54
CA LYS A 134 -32.17 3.22 -21.84
C LYS A 134 -31.06 3.56 -22.84
N TYR A 135 -30.12 2.63 -23.07
CA TYR A 135 -29.01 2.80 -24.02
C TYR A 135 -29.04 1.74 -25.12
N TYR A 136 -30.24 1.35 -25.56
CA TYR A 136 -30.39 0.60 -26.80
C TYR A 136 -30.10 1.55 -27.97
N TYR A 137 -28.86 1.54 -28.45
CA TYR A 137 -28.59 2.02 -29.80
C TYR A 137 -29.28 1.04 -30.74
N PRO A 138 -30.20 1.49 -31.61
CA PRO A 138 -30.69 0.63 -32.67
C PRO A 138 -29.46 0.17 -33.45
N PHE A 139 -29.22 -1.14 -33.42
CA PHE A 139 -28.29 -1.78 -34.33
C PHE A 139 -28.82 -1.44 -35.72
N VAL A 140 -28.20 -0.46 -36.37
CA VAL A 140 -28.47 -0.17 -37.77
C VAL A 140 -28.06 -1.44 -38.48
N ASP A 141 -29.06 -2.17 -38.97
CA ASP A 141 -28.86 -3.40 -39.73
C ASP A 141 -27.83 -3.10 -40.81
N ARG A 142 -26.63 -3.60 -40.55
CA ARG A 142 -25.53 -3.55 -41.49
C ARG A 142 -26.00 -4.43 -42.63
N VAL A 143 -26.39 -3.76 -43.71
CA VAL A 143 -26.69 -4.33 -45.03
C VAL A 143 -25.82 -5.57 -45.24
N GLU A 144 -26.50 -6.72 -45.35
CA GLU A 144 -25.92 -7.98 -45.78
C GLU A 144 -25.31 -7.78 -47.17
N ILE A 145 -24.02 -7.47 -47.19
CA ILE A 145 -23.18 -7.81 -48.33
C ILE A 145 -22.57 -9.15 -47.96
N ALA A 146 -23.29 -10.20 -48.35
CA ALA A 146 -22.75 -11.54 -48.42
C ALA A 146 -21.65 -11.53 -49.49
N GLU A 147 -20.40 -11.55 -49.07
CA GLU A 147 -19.34 -12.02 -49.95
C GLU A 147 -18.33 -12.87 -49.19
N GLN A 148 -18.08 -14.02 -49.81
CA GLN A 148 -17.38 -15.21 -49.35
C GLN A 148 -16.01 -14.90 -48.73
N VAL A 149 -15.73 -15.48 -47.56
CA VAL A 149 -14.36 -15.55 -47.00
C VAL A 149 -13.97 -17.02 -46.85
N PRO A 150 -12.85 -17.46 -47.46
CA PRO A 150 -12.36 -18.82 -47.35
C PRO A 150 -11.68 -19.11 -46.00
N GLU A 151 -11.58 -20.40 -45.75
CA GLU A 151 -11.13 -21.11 -44.57
C GLU A 151 -9.68 -20.79 -44.14
N THR A 152 -9.53 -20.58 -42.82
CA THR A 152 -8.33 -20.75 -41.97
C THR A 152 -6.97 -20.23 -42.45
N VAL A 153 -6.57 -19.08 -41.90
CA VAL A 153 -5.15 -18.72 -41.73
C VAL A 153 -4.89 -18.36 -40.27
N HIS A 154 -4.09 -19.17 -39.59
CA HIS A 154 -3.48 -18.81 -38.31
C HIS A 154 -2.50 -17.66 -38.55
N VAL A 155 -2.97 -16.42 -38.35
CA VAL A 155 -2.12 -15.23 -38.41
C VAL A 155 -1.43 -15.07 -37.06
N GLU A 156 -0.14 -15.37 -37.04
CA GLU A 156 0.79 -14.95 -36.01
C GLU A 156 0.76 -13.41 -35.94
N LYS A 157 0.19 -12.85 -34.86
CA LYS A 157 0.00 -11.40 -34.70
C LYS A 157 1.32 -10.74 -34.36
N THR A 158 2.08 -10.36 -35.37
CA THR A 158 3.15 -9.38 -35.24
C THR A 158 2.53 -8.01 -34.98
N PHE A 159 2.49 -7.61 -33.70
CA PHE A 159 2.10 -6.27 -33.27
C PHE A 159 3.21 -5.29 -33.64
N THR A 160 3.12 -4.69 -34.83
CA THR A 160 3.89 -3.47 -35.12
C THR A 160 3.22 -2.28 -34.44
N PRO A 161 3.94 -1.50 -33.61
CA PRO A 161 3.39 -0.31 -32.99
C PRO A 161 3.06 0.75 -34.06
N GLY A 162 1.77 1.04 -34.24
CA GLY A 162 1.29 2.15 -35.05
C GLY A 162 1.47 3.53 -34.37
N LYS A 163 1.01 4.60 -35.03
CA LYS A 163 1.09 5.98 -34.50
C LYS A 163 0.06 6.28 -33.42
N PHE A 164 -1.08 5.57 -33.43
CA PHE A 164 -2.17 5.74 -32.49
C PHE A 164 -2.56 4.38 -31.90
N ILE A 165 -2.98 4.38 -30.64
CA ILE A 165 -3.35 3.18 -29.90
C ILE A 165 -4.72 3.36 -29.25
N ALA A 166 -5.60 2.39 -29.44
CA ALA A 166 -6.90 2.31 -28.78
C ALA A 166 -7.05 0.97 -28.04
N SER A 167 -8.06 0.90 -27.17
CA SER A 167 -8.47 -0.36 -26.56
C SER A 167 -9.73 -0.88 -27.24
N ARG A 168 -9.80 -2.19 -27.55
CA ARG A 168 -11.04 -2.84 -28.04
C ARG A 168 -12.26 -2.61 -27.16
N LYS A 169 -12.03 -2.32 -25.87
CA LYS A 169 -13.08 -2.11 -24.86
C LYS A 169 -13.40 -0.63 -24.62
N ALA A 170 -12.65 0.30 -25.22
CA ALA A 170 -12.84 1.73 -25.01
C ALA A 170 -13.22 2.42 -26.32
N ALA A 171 -13.93 3.55 -26.21
CA ALA A 171 -14.34 4.33 -27.38
C ALA A 171 -13.26 5.33 -27.84
N LYS A 172 -12.12 5.43 -27.14
CA LYS A 172 -11.09 6.45 -27.40
C LYS A 172 -9.78 5.86 -27.88
N PHE A 173 -9.05 6.65 -28.68
CA PHE A 173 -7.67 6.37 -29.07
C PHE A 173 -6.72 7.47 -28.56
N HIS A 174 -5.46 7.10 -28.36
CA HIS A 174 -4.43 7.90 -27.71
C HIS A 174 -3.12 7.87 -28.52
N LEU A 175 -2.19 8.78 -28.19
CA LEU A 175 -0.79 8.64 -28.59
C LEU A 175 -0.07 7.61 -27.70
N PRO A 176 0.95 6.88 -28.18
CA PRO A 176 1.66 5.87 -27.40
C PRO A 176 2.35 6.42 -26.13
N ARG A 177 2.67 7.72 -26.13
CA ARG A 177 3.28 8.43 -24.99
C ARG A 177 2.26 8.95 -23.97
N CYS A 178 0.96 8.77 -24.22
CA CYS A 178 -0.10 9.22 -23.33
C CYS A 178 -0.22 8.28 -22.13
N ASP A 179 -0.45 8.82 -20.92
CA ASP A 179 -0.56 8.01 -19.68
C ASP A 179 -1.63 6.92 -19.78
N TRP A 180 -2.72 7.20 -20.50
CA TRP A 180 -3.81 6.25 -20.74
C TRP A 180 -3.42 5.12 -21.69
N ALA A 181 -2.53 5.36 -22.65
CA ALA A 181 -2.04 4.32 -23.56
C ALA A 181 -1.25 3.24 -22.80
N GLY A 182 -0.44 3.63 -21.81
CA GLY A 182 0.33 2.71 -20.98
C GLY A 182 -0.52 1.77 -20.12
N ARG A 183 -1.80 2.09 -19.91
CA ARG A 183 -2.75 1.29 -19.12
C ARG A 183 -3.52 0.28 -19.97
N ILE A 184 -3.38 0.30 -21.30
CA ILE A 184 -4.07 -0.63 -22.19
C ILE A 184 -3.31 -1.97 -22.20
N SER A 185 -3.97 -3.02 -21.71
CA SER A 185 -3.44 -4.39 -21.77
C SER A 185 -3.11 -4.81 -23.21
N LYS A 186 -1.97 -5.48 -23.43
CA LYS A 186 -1.47 -5.88 -24.76
C LYS A 186 -2.52 -6.60 -25.60
N GLU A 187 -3.30 -7.47 -24.96
CA GLU A 187 -4.38 -8.23 -25.59
C GLU A 187 -5.52 -7.36 -26.12
N ASN A 188 -5.73 -6.17 -25.59
CA ASN A 188 -6.81 -5.27 -25.99
C ASN A 188 -6.32 -4.10 -26.86
N GLN A 189 -5.03 -4.00 -27.16
CA GLN A 189 -4.50 -2.93 -28.00
C GLN A 189 -4.95 -3.09 -29.45
N VAL A 190 -5.34 -1.97 -30.04
CA VAL A 190 -5.59 -1.82 -31.48
C VAL A 190 -4.77 -0.63 -31.93
N TRP A 191 -3.91 -0.85 -32.93
CA TRP A 191 -3.01 0.17 -33.43
C TRP A 191 -3.52 0.71 -34.77
N PHE A 192 -3.36 2.02 -34.96
CA PHE A 192 -3.74 2.73 -36.17
C PHE A 192 -2.57 3.57 -36.67
N ASN A 193 -2.47 3.71 -37.98
CA ASN A 193 -1.42 4.52 -38.59
C ASN A 193 -1.85 5.98 -38.79
N THR A 194 -3.15 6.21 -38.95
CA THR A 194 -3.74 7.54 -39.18
C THR A 194 -4.91 7.80 -38.24
N LYS A 195 -5.21 9.08 -38.00
CA LYS A 195 -6.32 9.52 -37.14
C LYS A 195 -7.66 9.16 -37.78
N GLU A 196 -7.73 9.31 -39.09
CA GLU A 196 -8.88 9.03 -39.93
C GLU A 196 -9.23 7.54 -39.88
N GLU A 197 -8.22 6.65 -39.86
CA GLU A 197 -8.44 5.21 -39.72
C GLU A 197 -9.08 4.89 -38.36
N ALA A 198 -8.58 5.47 -37.27
CA ALA A 198 -9.15 5.27 -35.93
C ALA A 198 -10.60 5.79 -35.85
N GLN A 199 -10.86 6.98 -36.39
CA GLN A 199 -12.20 7.58 -36.43
C GLN A 199 -13.17 6.78 -37.31
N SER A 200 -12.72 6.27 -38.46
CA SER A 200 -13.52 5.43 -39.35
C SER A 200 -13.96 4.12 -38.68
N LYS A 201 -13.18 3.62 -37.71
CA LYS A 201 -13.52 2.46 -36.88
C LYS A 201 -14.33 2.83 -35.62
N GLY A 202 -14.78 4.08 -35.49
CA GLY A 202 -15.65 4.55 -34.41
C GLY A 202 -14.93 5.02 -33.15
N PHE A 203 -13.60 5.19 -33.18
CA PHE A 203 -12.85 5.68 -32.03
C PHE A 203 -12.75 7.22 -32.03
N GLN A 204 -12.94 7.81 -30.86
CA GLN A 204 -12.84 9.26 -30.63
C GLN A 204 -11.43 9.63 -30.18
N ALA A 205 -10.96 10.80 -30.62
CA ALA A 205 -9.66 11.32 -30.20
C ALA A 205 -9.72 11.70 -28.72
N ASP A 206 -8.76 11.24 -27.93
CA ASP A 206 -8.62 11.72 -26.55
C ASP A 206 -7.87 13.06 -26.49
N THR A 207 -7.89 13.73 -25.34
CA THR A 207 -7.25 15.04 -25.14
C THR A 207 -5.76 15.03 -25.47
N CYS A 208 -5.09 13.88 -25.36
CA CYS A 208 -3.67 13.73 -25.71
C CYS A 208 -3.40 13.55 -27.21
N VAL A 209 -4.41 13.60 -28.06
CA VAL A 209 -4.30 13.58 -29.52
C VAL A 209 -4.63 14.99 -30.03
N VAL A 210 -3.58 15.82 -30.12
CA VAL A 210 -3.66 17.18 -30.70
C VAL A 210 -3.49 17.11 -32.21
#